data_AF-A0A2E6V8V4-F1
#
_entry.id   AF-A0A2E6V8V4-F1
#
_cell.length_a   1.000
_cell.length_b   1.000
_cell.length_c   1.000
_cell.angle_alpha   90.00
_cell.angle_beta   90.00
_cell.angle_gamma   90.00
#
_symmetry.space_group_name_H-M   'P 1'
#
loop_
_entity.id
_entity.type
_entity.pdbx_description
1 polymer ?
#
loop_
_entity_poly.entity_id
_entity_poly.type
_entity_poly.pdbx_seq_one_letter_code
_entity_poly.pdbx_strand_id
1 'polypeptide(L)' 'MNKEAVCCFCGKSVLVKEAISLSVKVNIDAVEEQGFLCHRKCLKSKLDKRIANYLFIDL' A
#
# COMPACT_ATOMS: atom_id res chain seq x y z
N MET A 1 9.43 -18.76 -9.36
CA MET A 1 10.14 -17.95 -8.34
C MET A 1 9.12 -17.10 -7.60
N ASN A 2 8.99 -17.26 -6.29
CA ASN A 2 8.19 -16.36 -5.48
C ASN A 2 9.00 -15.07 -5.25
N LYS A 3 8.57 -13.95 -5.85
CA LYS A 3 9.18 -12.65 -5.59
C LYS A 3 8.66 -12.12 -4.25
N GLU A 4 9.57 -11.58 -3.46
CA GLU A 4 9.29 -10.94 -2.17
C GLU A 4 9.60 -9.45 -2.23
N ALA A 5 8.91 -8.68 -1.41
CA ALA A 5 9.12 -7.25 -1.22
C ALA A 5 9.08 -6.89 0.28
N VAL A 6 9.52 -5.69 0.63
CA VAL A 6 9.45 -5.21 2.02
C VAL A 6 8.13 -4.49 2.24
N CYS A 7 7.36 -4.92 3.25
CA CYS A 7 6.13 -4.25 3.63
C CYS A 7 6.41 -2.87 4.22
N CYS A 8 5.90 -1.81 3.58
CA CYS A 8 6.16 -0.41 3.96
C CYS A 8 5.69 -0.04 5.38
N PHE A 9 4.77 -0.79 5.98
CA PHE A 9 4.27 -0.52 7.33
C PHE A 9 5.01 -1.25 8.45
N CYS A 10 5.57 -2.44 8.20
CA CYS A 10 6.10 -3.29 9.27
C CYS A 10 7.55 -3.75 9.03
N GLY A 11 8.14 -3.40 7.88
CA GLY A 11 9.51 -3.76 7.52
C GLY A 11 9.77 -5.24 7.25
N LYS A 12 8.75 -6.10 7.40
CA LYS A 12 8.88 -7.54 7.15
C LYS A 12 8.65 -7.87 5.68
N SER A 13 9.25 -8.97 5.23
CA SER A 13 9.03 -9.51 3.89
C SER A 13 7.55 -9.85 3.66
N VAL A 14 7.07 -9.60 2.44
CA VAL A 14 5.75 -9.97 1.93
C VAL A 14 5.91 -10.57 0.54
N LEU A 15 5.20 -11.65 0.26
CA LEU A 15 5.14 -12.22 -1.09
C LEU A 15 4.43 -11.23 -2.01
N VAL A 16 5.05 -10.88 -3.14
CA VAL A 16 4.51 -9.87 -4.07
C VAL A 16 3.09 -10.25 -4.54
N LYS A 17 2.84 -11.54 -4.79
CA LYS A 17 1.52 -12.07 -5.18
C LYS A 17 0.42 -11.93 -4.11
N GLU A 18 0.80 -11.69 -2.86
CA GLU A 18 -0.11 -11.54 -1.70
C GLU A 18 -0.08 -10.12 -1.12
N ALA A 19 0.77 -9.25 -1.67
CA ALA A 19 0.92 -7.88 -1.24
C ALA A 19 -0.21 -7.00 -1.80
N ILE A 20 -0.60 -5.99 -1.03
CA ILE A 20 -1.41 -4.89 -1.54
C ILE A 20 -0.47 -3.82 -2.09
N SER A 21 -0.71 -3.40 -3.33
CA SER A 21 -0.06 -2.23 -3.92
C SER A 21 -0.76 -0.97 -3.46
N LEU A 22 0.03 0.00 -3.00
CA LEU A 22 -0.43 1.32 -2.60
C LEU A 22 0.26 2.35 -3.49
N SER A 23 -0.53 3.13 -4.19
CA SER A 23 -0.09 4.29 -4.93
C SER A 23 -0.34 5.54 -4.12
N VAL A 24 0.73 6.28 -3.81
CA VAL A 24 0.66 7.48 -2.99
C VAL A 24 1.22 8.67 -3.75
N LYS A 25 0.49 9.78 -3.65
CA LYS A 25 0.90 11.10 -4.12
C LYS A 25 1.06 12.03 -2.92
N VAL A 26 1.99 12.98 -3.01
CA VAL A 26 2.24 13.94 -1.91
C VAL A 26 1.03 14.85 -1.68
N ASN A 27 0.25 15.12 -2.73
CA ASN A 27 -1.07 15.76 -2.68
C ASN A 27 -1.88 15.35 -3.93
N ILE A 28 -3.15 15.80 -4.01
CA ILE A 28 -4.09 15.39 -5.07
C ILE A 28 -3.65 15.82 -6.49
N ASP A 29 -2.92 16.92 -6.59
CA ASP A 29 -2.49 17.52 -7.86
C ASP A 29 -1.07 17.07 -8.28
N ALA A 30 -0.40 16.28 -7.44
CA ALA A 30 0.95 15.82 -7.75
C ALA A 30 0.94 14.89 -8.98
N VAL A 31 1.86 15.17 -9.89
CA VAL A 31 2.11 14.33 -11.08
C VAL A 31 2.87 13.07 -10.68
N GLU A 32 3.81 13.20 -9.75
CA GLU A 32 4.63 12.10 -9.27
C GLU A 32 3.82 11.20 -8.34
N GLU A 33 3.89 9.90 -8.62
CA GLU A 33 3.25 8.83 -7.86
C GLU A 33 4.31 7.83 -7.40
N GLN A 34 4.21 7.43 -6.14
CA GLN A 34 5.11 6.44 -5.56
C GLN A 34 4.33 5.18 -5.17
N GLY A 35 4.78 4.05 -5.69
CA GLY A 35 4.24 2.73 -5.38
C GLY A 35 4.91 2.10 -4.16
N PHE A 36 4.10 1.53 -3.27
CA PHE A 36 4.55 0.77 -2.10
C PHE A 36 3.83 -0.57 -2.03
N LEU A 37 4.48 -1.56 -1.44
CA LEU A 37 3.88 -2.87 -1.17
C LEU A 37 3.69 -3.07 0.33
N CYS A 38 2.58 -3.67 0.72
CA CYS A 38 2.32 -3.97 2.12
C CYS A 38 1.49 -5.24 2.34
N HIS A 39 1.54 -5.75 3.58
CA HIS A 39 0.62 -6.78 4.00
C HIS A 39 -0.81 -6.22 4.13
N ARG A 40 -1.80 -6.98 3.64
CA ARG A 40 -3.24 -6.67 3.80
C ARG A 40 -3.63 -6.32 5.24
N LYS A 41 -3.13 -7.08 6.23
CA LYS A 41 -3.42 -6.85 7.65
C LYS A 41 -2.85 -5.53 8.18
N CYS A 42 -1.70 -5.11 7.66
CA CYS A 42 -1.06 -3.85 8.05
C CYS A 42 -1.80 -2.66 7.46
N LEU A 43 -2.23 -2.72 6.20
CA LEU A 43 -3.09 -1.67 5.64
C LEU A 43 -4.39 -1.56 6.43
N LYS A 44 -5.07 -2.68 6.69
CA LYS A 44 -6.34 -2.71 7.43
C LYS A 44 -6.24 -2.09 8.83
N SER A 45 -5.09 -2.20 9.52
CA SER A 45 -4.91 -1.59 10.84
C SER A 45 -4.61 -0.09 10.79
N LYS A 46 -4.26 0.44 9.62
CA LYS A 46 -3.97 1.88 9.41
C LYS A 46 -5.16 2.65 8.83
N LEU A 47 -6.09 1.98 8.14
CA LEU A 47 -7.30 2.62 7.63
C LEU A 47 -8.24 3.01 8.77
N ASP A 48 -8.43 4.31 9.01
CA ASP A 48 -9.53 4.78 9.85
C ASP A 48 -10.85 4.56 9.09
N LYS A 49 -11.71 3.73 9.66
CA LYS A 49 -13.01 3.36 9.08
C LYS A 49 -14.01 4.51 9.04
N ARG A 50 -13.74 5.61 9.75
CA ARG A 50 -14.61 6.80 9.81
C ARG A 50 -14.23 7.86 8.80
N ILE A 51 -13.08 7.73 8.15
CA ILE A 51 -12.58 8.69 7.16
C ILE A 51 -12.83 8.11 5.77
N ALA A 52 -13.48 8.89 4.91
CA ALA A 52 -13.54 8.60 3.48
C ALA A 52 -12.13 8.74 2.90
N ASN A 53 -11.36 7.66 2.97
CA ASN A 53 -10.03 7.63 2.39
C ASN A 53 -10.21 7.57 0.86
N TYR A 54 -9.78 8.61 0.14
CA TYR A 54 -9.59 8.54 -1.31
C TYR A 54 -8.34 7.69 -1.58
N LEU A 55 -8.51 6.37 -1.46
CA LEU A 55 -7.49 5.41 -1.81
C LEU A 55 -7.77 4.89 -3.21
N PHE A 56 -6.90 5.25 -4.14
CA PHE A 56 -6.84 4.60 -5.42
C PHE A 56 -6.16 3.25 -5.20
N ILE A 57 -6.97 2.20 -5.18
CA ILE A 57 -6.49 0.81 -5.17
C ILE A 57 -6.52 0.36 -6.62
N ASP A 58 -5.34 0.23 -7.22
CA ASP A 58 -5.18 -0.37 -8.55
C ASP A 58 -5.33 -1.89 -8.38
N LEU A 59 -6.37 -2.48 -9.00
CA LEU A 59 -6.77 -3.89 -8.88
C LEU A 59 -6.42 -4.69 -10.12
#